data_AF-K9WYH0-F1
#
_entry.id   AF-K9WYH0-F1
#
_cell.length_a   1.000
_cell.length_b   1.000
_cell.length_c   1.000
_cell.angle_alpha   90.00
_cell.angle_beta   90.00
_cell.angle_gamma   90.00
#
_symmetry.space_group_name_H-M   'P 1'
#
loop_
_entity.id
_entity.type
_entity.pdbx_description
1 polymer ?
#
loop_
_entity_poly.entity_id
_entity_poly.type
_entity_poly.pdbx_seq_one_letter_code
_entity_poly.pdbx_strand_id
1 'polypeptide(L)' 'MTVVFQISLISLVLISFVLVVGVPVAYATPQNWVESKKLLWVGSGVWIALVLLVGVLNFFVV' A
#
# COMPACT_ATOMS: atom_id res chain seq x y z
N MET A 1 -17.24 13.24 2.96
CA MET A 1 -15.94 12.53 2.88
C MET A 1 -16.06 11.06 2.45
N THR A 2 -17.28 10.51 2.36
CA THR A 2 -17.52 9.08 2.09
C THR A 2 -16.92 8.56 0.78
N VAL A 3 -17.07 9.27 -0.34
CA VAL A 3 -16.50 8.82 -1.63
C VAL A 3 -14.98 8.77 -1.58
N VAL A 4 -14.34 9.80 -1.01
CA VAL A 4 -12.88 9.84 -0.85
C VAL A 4 -12.41 8.71 0.07
N PHE A 5 -13.08 8.50 1.19
CA PHE A 5 -12.79 7.39 2.12
C PHE A 5 -12.88 6.03 1.44
N GLN A 6 -13.95 5.76 0.67
CA GLN A 6 -14.14 4.49 -0.03
C GLN A 6 -13.05 4.24 -1.07
N ILE A 7 -12.67 5.27 -1.84
CA ILE A 7 -11.59 5.17 -2.84
C ILE A 7 -10.23 4.95 -2.14
N SER A 8 -9.96 5.65 -1.04
CA SER A 8 -8.73 5.44 -0.26
C SER A 8 -8.68 4.03 0.32
N LEU A 9 -9.80 3.53 0.84
CA LEU A 9 -9.90 2.19 1.42
C LEU A 9 -9.71 1.09 0.36
N ILE A 10 -10.36 1.19 -0.81
CA ILE A 10 -10.17 0.19 -1.87
C ILE A 10 -8.75 0.22 -2.42
N SER A 11 -8.14 1.40 -2.53
CA SER A 11 -6.73 1.54 -2.91
C SER A 11 -5.79 0.87 -1.90
N LEU A 12 -6.06 1.04 -0.61
CA LEU A 12 -5.32 0.38 0.46
C LEU A 12 -5.42 -1.15 0.36
N VAL A 13 -6.60 -1.69 0.09
CA VAL A 13 -6.81 -3.14 -0.11
C VAL A 13 -6.03 -3.64 -1.32
N LEU A 14 -6.10 -2.95 -2.46
CA LEU A 14 -5.39 -3.34 -3.67
C LEU A 14 -3.87 -3.31 -3.49
N ILE A 15 -3.32 -2.25 -2.88
CA ILE A 15 -1.89 -2.17 -2.58
C ILE A 15 -1.47 -3.26 -1.59
N SER A 16 -2.30 -3.56 -0.59
CA SER A 16 -2.03 -4.66 0.34
C SER A 16 -1.91 -5.99 -0.39
N PHE A 17 -2.84 -6.28 -1.31
CA PHE A 17 -2.79 -7.50 -2.10
C PHE A 17 -1.53 -7.59 -2.96
N VAL A 18 -1.15 -6.48 -3.62
CA VAL A 18 0.09 -6.41 -4.40
C VAL A 18 1.31 -6.63 -3.51
N LEU A 19 1.39 -6.03 -2.32
CA LEU A 19 2.52 -6.19 -1.42
C LEU A 19 2.59 -7.60 -0.82
N VAL A 20 1.46 -8.22 -0.48
CA VAL A 20 1.41 -9.61 0.04
C VAL A 20 2.04 -10.59 -0.93
N VAL A 21 1.83 -10.41 -2.24
CA VAL A 21 2.44 -11.27 -3.27
C VAL A 21 3.84 -10.77 -3.66
N GLY A 22 3.99 -9.46 -3.87
CA GLY A 22 5.20 -8.85 -4.41
C GLY A 22 6.40 -8.89 -3.47
N VAL A 23 6.18 -8.73 -2.15
CA VAL A 23 7.25 -8.77 -1.14
C VAL A 23 7.97 -10.12 -1.11
N PRO A 24 7.30 -11.28 -0.91
CA PRO A 24 7.99 -12.57 -0.89
C PRO A 24 8.61 -12.92 -2.24
N VAL A 25 7.96 -12.58 -3.36
CA VAL A 25 8.51 -12.81 -4.71
C VAL A 25 9.80 -12.00 -4.91
N ALA A 26 9.81 -10.73 -4.53
CA ALA A 26 10.98 -9.87 -4.63
C ALA A 26 12.14 -10.33 -3.73
N TYR A 27 11.84 -10.85 -2.54
CA TYR A 27 12.86 -11.41 -1.64
C TYR A 27 13.46 -12.72 -2.16
N ALA A 28 12.68 -13.54 -2.87
CA ALA A 28 13.15 -14.80 -3.41
C ALA A 28 13.82 -14.69 -4.80
N THR A 29 13.68 -13.55 -5.49
CA THR A 29 14.22 -13.34 -6.84
C THR A 29 15.59 -12.65 -6.77
N PRO A 30 16.70 -13.33 -7.11
CA PRO A 30 18.04 -12.75 -6.99
C PRO A 30 18.36 -11.73 -8.09
N GLN A 31 17.72 -11.83 -9.26
CA GLN A 31 17.80 -10.85 -10.33
C GLN A 31 16.99 -9.60 -9.95
N ASN A 32 17.51 -8.40 -10.26
CA ASN A 32 16.80 -7.13 -10.07
C ASN A 32 16.50 -6.75 -8.61
N TRP A 33 17.28 -7.26 -7.64
CA TRP A 33 17.12 -6.91 -6.23
C TRP A 33 17.18 -5.40 -5.97
N VAL A 34 18.06 -4.67 -6.69
CA VAL A 34 18.24 -3.23 -6.49
C VAL A 34 16.97 -2.46 -6.86
N GLU A 35 16.38 -2.75 -8.02
CA GLU A 35 15.12 -2.14 -8.46
C GLU A 35 13.95 -2.56 -7.57
N SER A 36 13.83 -3.86 -7.27
CA SER A 36 12.77 -4.41 -6.41
C SER A 36 12.81 -3.79 -5.02
N LYS A 37 14.00 -3.63 -4.42
CA LYS A 37 14.15 -2.99 -3.10
C LYS A 37 13.61 -1.57 -3.10
N LYS A 38 13.87 -0.79 -4.16
CA LYS A 38 13.31 0.58 -4.30
C LYS A 38 11.79 0.55 -4.37
N LEU A 39 11.21 -0.37 -5.17
CA LEU A 39 9.76 -0.53 -5.28
C LEU A 39 9.13 -0.95 -3.95
N LEU A 40 9.78 -1.83 -3.17
CA LEU A 40 9.32 -2.24 -1.85
C LEU A 40 9.29 -1.07 -0.87
N TRP A 41 10.31 -0.20 -0.89
CA TRP A 41 10.34 1.01 -0.06
C TRP A 41 9.20 1.98 -0.42
N VAL A 42 9.01 2.24 -1.72
CA VAL A 42 7.93 3.12 -2.20
C VAL A 42 6.57 2.52 -1.85
N GLY A 43 6.36 1.23 -2.13
CA GLY A 43 5.11 0.53 -1.83
C GLY A 43 4.77 0.54 -0.35
N SER A 44 5.76 0.33 0.53
CA SER A 44 5.59 0.41 1.98
C SER A 44 5.23 1.82 2.43
N GLY A 45 5.89 2.84 1.90
CA GLY A 45 5.59 4.24 2.19
C GLY A 45 4.17 4.63 1.76
N VAL A 46 3.75 4.24 0.56
CA VAL A 46 2.38 4.48 0.05
C VAL A 46 1.35 3.75 0.91
N TRP A 47 1.63 2.50 1.31
CA TRP A 47 0.73 1.74 2.17
C TRP A 47 0.53 2.42 3.53
N ILE A 48 1.61 2.85 4.20
CA ILE A 48 1.52 3.57 5.49
C ILE A 48 0.73 4.89 5.31
N ALA A 49 1.02 5.65 4.25
CA ALA A 49 0.31 6.89 3.98
C ALA A 49 -1.20 6.66 3.80
N LEU A 50 -1.58 5.58 3.10
CA LEU A 50 -3.00 5.21 2.93
C LEU A 50 -3.65 4.77 4.24
N VAL A 51 -2.95 4.02 5.11
CA VAL A 51 -3.48 3.65 6.44
C VAL A 51 -3.77 4.90 7.26
N LEU A 52 -2.83 5.85 7.33
CA LEU A 52 -3.01 7.11 8.05
C LEU A 52 -4.15 7.93 7.45
N LEU A 53 -4.20 8.03 6.12
CA LEU A 53 -5.25 8.76 5.42
C LEU A 53 -6.64 8.18 5.73
N VAL A 54 -6.81 6.86 5.61
CA VAL A 54 -8.08 6.18 5.92
C VAL A 54 -8.45 6.38 7.39
N GLY A 55 -7.49 6.27 8.31
CA GLY A 55 -7.69 6.51 9.73
C GLY A 55 -8.17 7.93 10.04
N VAL A 56 -7.59 8.95 9.39
CA VAL A 56 -8.03 10.35 9.53
C VAL A 56 -9.41 10.55 8.89
N LEU A 57 -9.64 10.01 7.69
CA LEU A 57 -10.91 10.14 6.99
C LEU A 57 -12.09 9.50 7.74
N ASN A 58 -11.81 8.49 8.58
CA ASN A 58 -12.81 7.82 9.40
C ASN A 58 -13.61 8.80 10.28
N PHE A 59 -12.95 9.81 10.87
CA PHE A 59 -13.59 10.83 11.73
C PHE A 59 -14.59 11.74 11.01
N PHE A 60 -14.62 11.71 9.68
CA PHE A 60 -15.51 12.53 8.85
C PHE A 60 -16.60 11.71 8.16
N VAL A 61 -16.69 10.41 8.46
CA VAL A 61 -17.64 9.47 7.84
C VAL A 61 -18.43 8.69 8.89
N VAL A 62 -17.82 8.36 10.02
CA VAL A 62 -18.44 7.70 11.18
C VAL A 62 -18.75 8.76 12.23
#